data_AF-A0A2V6Q080-F1
#
_entry.id   AF-A0A2V6Q080-F1
#
_cell.length_a   1.000
_cell.length_b   1.000
_cell.length_c   1.000
_cell.angle_alpha   90.00
_cell.angle_beta   90.00
_cell.angle_gamma   90.00
#
_symmetry.space_group_name_H-M   'P 1'
#
loop_
_entity.id
_entity.type
_entity.pdbx_description
1 polymer ?
#
loop_
_entity_poly.entity_id
_entity_poly.type
_entity_poly.pdbx_seq_one_letter_code
_entity_poly.pdbx_strand_id
1 'polypeptide(L)'
;MMRTVCVMVTVVVLAGWLGMAVAADLKVIKAQKAKDVNVSVLSESGQWKPGKNDFVIAFTSVKDNTPVDAGKVTVNTSMPMPGMAPMIAGATVQPDTAPGRYRGTISFPDSGDRQVTVAWDGPAGKGSTKFNVPVR
;
A
#
# COMPACT_ATOMS: atom_id res chain seq x y z
N MET A 1 9.62 -63.33 33.28
CA MET A 1 8.78 -62.19 32.86
C MET A 1 9.61 -60.93 32.94
N MET A 2 9.99 -60.38 31.78
CA MET A 2 10.99 -59.33 31.62
C MET A 2 10.33 -57.95 31.66
N ARG A 3 10.83 -57.03 32.50
CA ARG A 3 10.38 -55.63 32.56
C ARG A 3 11.14 -54.84 31.50
N THR A 4 10.47 -54.54 30.39
CA THR A 4 11.00 -53.75 29.27
C THR A 4 11.05 -52.27 29.63
N VAL A 5 12.23 -51.68 29.47
CA VAL A 5 12.52 -50.24 29.54
C VAL A 5 11.91 -49.54 28.32
N CYS A 6 11.20 -48.43 28.52
CA CYS A 6 10.72 -47.58 27.42
C CYS A 6 11.43 -46.22 27.50
N VAL A 7 12.40 -46.03 26.61
CA VAL A 7 13.12 -44.77 26.40
C VAL A 7 12.19 -43.84 25.62
N MET A 8 11.73 -42.74 26.24
CA MET A 8 11.07 -41.65 25.52
C MET A 8 12.14 -40.79 24.84
N VAL A 9 12.19 -40.86 23.52
CA VAL A 9 12.98 -39.96 22.67
C VAL A 9 12.20 -38.68 22.47
N THR A 10 12.67 -37.59 23.08
CA THR A 10 12.13 -36.24 22.86
C THR A 10 12.67 -35.69 21.55
N VAL A 11 11.84 -35.64 20.51
CA VAL A 11 12.17 -34.95 19.27
C VAL A 11 11.98 -33.45 19.49
N VAL A 12 13.08 -32.71 19.61
CA VAL A 12 13.08 -31.25 19.57
C VAL A 12 12.95 -30.83 18.10
N VAL A 13 11.75 -30.41 17.70
CA VAL A 13 11.54 -29.75 16.41
C VAL A 13 12.02 -28.30 16.56
N LEU A 14 13.18 -27.98 15.98
CA LEU A 14 13.58 -26.59 15.75
C LEU A 14 12.59 -25.97 14.74
N ALA A 15 11.61 -25.24 15.24
CA ALA A 15 10.80 -24.35 14.43
C ALA A 15 11.68 -23.20 13.96
N GLY A 16 12.02 -23.21 12.67
CA GLY A 16 12.69 -22.11 11.99
C GLY A 16 11.87 -20.83 12.15
N TRP A 17 12.45 -19.85 12.83
CA TRP A 17 11.90 -18.51 12.96
C TRP A 17 12.15 -17.77 11.63
N LEU A 18 11.36 -18.11 10.61
CA LEU A 18 11.20 -17.26 9.44
C LEU A 18 10.48 -16.01 9.91
N GLY A 19 11.20 -14.88 9.91
CA GLY A 19 10.70 -13.58 10.29
C GLY A 19 9.38 -13.30 9.58
N MET A 20 8.28 -13.49 10.31
CA MET A 20 7.04 -12.80 10.01
C MET A 20 7.31 -11.35 10.32
N ALA A 21 7.73 -10.60 9.30
CA ALA A 21 7.60 -9.16 9.31
C ALA A 21 6.15 -8.88 9.66
N VAL A 22 5.91 -8.49 10.91
CA VAL A 22 4.63 -7.97 11.38
C VAL A 22 4.23 -6.92 10.37
N ALA A 23 3.22 -7.22 9.55
CA ALA A 23 2.67 -6.26 8.62
C ALA A 23 2.21 -5.08 9.49
N ALA A 24 2.88 -3.94 9.37
CA ALA A 24 2.47 -2.74 10.07
C ALA A 24 0.97 -2.54 9.84
N ASP A 25 0.22 -2.21 10.89
CA ASP A 25 -1.22 -1.97 10.80
C ASP A 25 -1.47 -0.70 9.99
N LEU A 26 -1.53 -0.86 8.66
CA LEU A 26 -1.76 0.20 7.71
C LEU A 26 -3.21 0.68 7.79
N LYS A 27 -3.38 1.99 7.91
CA LYS A 27 -4.68 2.66 7.96
C LYS A 27 -4.98 3.30 6.60
N VAL A 28 -6.23 3.17 6.17
CA VAL A 28 -6.70 3.79 4.92
C VAL A 28 -6.78 5.31 5.09
N ILE A 29 -6.06 6.04 4.25
CA ILE A 29 -6.18 7.50 4.10
C ILE A 29 -7.39 7.81 3.21
N LYS A 30 -7.49 7.10 2.08
CA LYS A 30 -8.56 7.27 1.09
C LYS A 30 -8.72 6.00 0.28
N ALA A 31 -9.96 5.63 -0.03
CA ALA A 31 -10.29 4.61 -1.01
C ALA A 31 -11.15 5.22 -2.13
N GLN A 32 -10.93 4.76 -3.36
CA GLN A 32 -11.65 5.20 -4.55
C GLN A 32 -11.91 4.00 -5.45
N LYS A 33 -13.19 3.71 -5.71
CA LYS A 33 -13.57 2.73 -6.73
C LYS A 33 -13.25 3.26 -8.12
N ALA A 34 -12.69 2.41 -8.97
CA ALA A 34 -12.42 2.67 -10.38
C ALA A 34 -12.70 1.41 -11.21
N LYS A 35 -13.85 1.38 -11.90
CA LYS A 35 -14.37 0.20 -12.61
C LYS A 35 -14.44 -1.03 -11.69
N ASP A 36 -13.60 -2.03 -11.97
CA ASP A 36 -13.56 -3.34 -11.31
C ASP A 36 -12.57 -3.41 -10.15
N VAL A 37 -11.84 -2.32 -9.87
CA VAL A 37 -10.88 -2.24 -8.76
C VAL A 37 -11.23 -1.14 -7.76
N ASN A 38 -10.93 -1.39 -6.49
CA ASN A 38 -10.82 -0.39 -5.44
C ASN A 38 -9.35 -0.01 -5.29
N VAL A 39 -9.05 1.28 -5.43
CA VAL A 39 -7.71 1.84 -5.22
C VAL A 39 -7.69 2.51 -3.86
N SER A 40 -6.82 2.04 -2.96
CA SER A 40 -6.70 2.59 -1.60
C SER A 40 -5.30 3.14 -1.38
N VAL A 41 -5.22 4.32 -0.77
CA VAL A 41 -3.98 4.89 -0.21
C VAL A 41 -3.96 4.60 1.28
N LEU A 42 -2.88 4.01 1.76
CA LEU A 42 -2.70 3.66 3.16
C LEU A 42 -1.39 4.20 3.71
N SER A 43 -1.34 4.43 5.02
CA SER A 43 -0.11 4.74 5.77
C SER A 43 -0.25 4.24 7.21
N GLU A 44 0.84 4.20 7.96
CA GLU A 44 0.79 3.82 9.39
C GLU A 44 -0.07 4.79 10.23
N SER A 45 -0.01 6.09 9.92
CA SER A 45 -0.76 7.13 10.61
C SER A 45 -2.22 7.23 10.14
N GLY A 46 -2.52 6.81 8.90
CA GLY A 46 -3.81 7.06 8.24
C GLY A 46 -3.96 8.50 7.73
N GLN A 47 -2.87 9.27 7.68
CA GLN A 47 -2.87 10.67 7.24
C GLN A 47 -1.50 11.07 6.69
N TRP A 48 -1.49 11.83 5.60
CA TRP A 48 -0.27 12.49 5.13
C TRP A 48 -0.02 13.79 5.86
N LYS A 49 1.27 14.09 6.06
CA LYS A 49 1.77 15.31 6.72
C LYS A 49 2.67 16.13 5.80
N PRO A 50 2.90 17.42 6.11
CA PRO A 50 4.01 18.15 5.50
C PRO A 50 5.35 17.41 5.71
N GLY A 51 6.23 17.49 4.72
CA GLY A 51 7.47 16.74 4.65
C GLY A 51 7.29 15.33 4.08
N LYS A 52 8.22 14.42 4.45
CA LYS A 52 8.28 13.06 3.91
C LYS A 52 7.17 12.16 4.47
N ASN A 53 6.56 11.38 3.59
CA ASN A 53 5.57 10.36 3.89
C ASN A 53 5.92 9.06 3.17
N ASP A 54 5.79 7.96 3.89
CA ASP A 54 5.77 6.62 3.33
C ASP A 54 4.31 6.14 3.29
N PHE A 55 3.91 5.49 2.20
CA PHE A 55 2.53 5.05 1.98
C PHE A 55 2.48 3.77 1.14
N VAL A 56 1.28 3.18 1.07
CA VAL A 56 0.98 2.04 0.21
C VAL A 56 -0.21 2.37 -0.67
N ILE A 57 -0.12 2.02 -1.95
CA ILE A 57 -1.28 1.87 -2.82
C ILE A 57 -1.68 0.41 -2.84
N ALA A 58 -2.92 0.11 -2.50
CA ALA A 58 -3.50 -1.22 -2.61
C ALA A 58 -4.57 -1.24 -3.69
N PHE A 59 -4.50 -2.25 -4.56
CA PHE A 59 -5.53 -2.56 -5.55
C PHE A 59 -6.26 -3.83 -5.12
N THR A 60 -7.57 -3.73 -4.95
CA THR A 60 -8.42 -4.91 -4.69
C THR A 60 -9.57 -4.99 -5.68
N SER A 61 -9.99 -6.20 -6.01
CA SER A 61 -11.15 -6.46 -6.86
C SER A 61 -12.43 -5.98 -6.15
N VAL A 62 -13.30 -5.27 -6.88
CA VAL A 62 -14.61 -4.84 -6.36
C VAL A 62 -15.54 -6.05 -6.14
N LYS A 63 -15.31 -7.16 -6.84
CA LYS A 63 -16.19 -8.34 -6.78
C LYS A 63 -16.06 -9.10 -5.46
N ASP A 64 -14.84 -9.26 -4.97
CA ASP A 64 -14.51 -10.17 -3.87
C ASP A 64 -13.44 -9.63 -2.92
N ASN A 65 -12.99 -8.39 -3.10
CA ASN A 65 -11.93 -7.74 -2.31
C ASN A 65 -10.58 -8.45 -2.31
N THR A 66 -10.33 -9.31 -3.30
CA THR A 66 -9.02 -9.97 -3.46
C THR A 66 -7.97 -9.00 -4.02
N PRO A 67 -6.67 -9.16 -3.68
CA PRO A 67 -5.61 -8.31 -4.23
C PRO A 67 -5.49 -8.45 -5.76
N VAL A 68 -5.25 -7.33 -6.45
CA VAL A 68 -5.11 -7.27 -7.91
C VAL A 68 -3.70 -6.80 -8.28
N ASP A 69 -3.00 -7.56 -9.12
CA ASP A 69 -1.77 -7.08 -9.75
C ASP A 69 -2.08 -6.03 -10.82
N ALA A 70 -1.76 -4.78 -10.48
CA ALA A 70 -1.94 -3.60 -11.32
C ALA A 70 -0.72 -3.30 -12.21
N GLY A 71 0.33 -4.14 -12.17
CA GLY A 71 1.56 -3.96 -12.94
C GLY A 71 2.30 -2.67 -12.58
N LYS A 72 2.52 -1.81 -13.57
CA LYS A 72 3.21 -0.51 -13.38
C LYS A 72 2.24 0.50 -12.77
N VAL A 73 2.55 1.00 -11.58
CA VAL A 73 1.76 2.01 -10.87
C VAL A 73 2.51 3.32 -10.78
N THR A 74 1.84 4.44 -11.08
CA THR A 74 2.35 5.80 -10.86
C THR A 74 1.41 6.60 -9.99
N VAL A 75 1.99 7.44 -9.13
CA VAL A 75 1.24 8.36 -8.27
C VAL A 75 1.81 9.76 -8.44
N ASN A 76 0.91 10.69 -8.80
CA ASN A 76 1.22 12.10 -8.93
C ASN A 76 0.21 12.89 -8.12
N THR A 77 0.66 13.99 -7.53
CA THR A 77 -0.23 14.89 -6.79
C THR A 77 -0.11 16.30 -7.33
N SER A 78 -1.22 17.02 -7.32
CA SER A 78 -1.27 18.44 -7.66
C SER A 78 -2.11 19.21 -6.64
N MET A 79 -1.74 20.47 -6.41
CA MET A 79 -2.57 21.44 -5.71
C MET A 79 -2.83 22.62 -6.65
N PRO A 80 -4.08 22.87 -7.04
CA PRO A 80 -4.43 24.04 -7.85
C PRO A 80 -4.09 25.32 -7.09
N MET A 81 -3.45 26.28 -7.77
CA MET A 81 -3.14 27.60 -7.23
C MET A 81 -3.79 28.67 -8.11
N PRO A 82 -4.72 29.50 -7.60
CA PRO A 82 -5.34 30.56 -8.38
C PRO A 82 -4.30 31.53 -8.94
N GLY A 83 -4.36 31.79 -10.26
CA GLY A 83 -3.46 32.73 -10.93
C GLY A 83 -2.00 32.28 -11.06
N MET A 84 -1.67 31.05 -10.66
CA MET A 84 -0.32 30.48 -10.75
C MET A 84 -0.34 29.06 -11.32
N ALA A 85 0.83 28.53 -11.68
CA ALA A 85 0.95 27.12 -12.04
C ALA A 85 0.59 26.23 -10.83
N PRO A 86 -0.08 25.08 -11.04
CA PRO A 86 -0.36 24.14 -9.96
C PRO A 86 0.94 23.64 -9.33
N MET A 87 0.94 23.50 -8.01
CA MET A 87 2.05 22.88 -7.32
C MET A 87 1.96 21.36 -7.48
N ILE A 88 3.01 20.73 -8.02
CA ILE A 88 3.06 19.29 -8.29
C ILE A 88 4.05 18.62 -7.34
N ALA A 89 3.66 17.49 -6.77
CA ALA A 89 4.59 16.58 -6.09
C ALA A 89 4.45 15.16 -6.66
N GLY A 90 5.56 14.63 -7.16
CA GLY A 90 5.66 13.25 -7.66
C GLY A 90 6.01 12.29 -6.54
N ALA A 91 5.46 11.08 -6.58
CA ALA A 91 5.86 10.00 -5.70
C ALA A 91 6.82 9.03 -6.41
N THR A 92 7.71 8.41 -5.66
CA THR A 92 8.37 7.17 -6.09
C THR A 92 7.48 6.01 -5.66
N VAL A 93 7.21 5.06 -6.55
CA VAL A 93 6.33 3.91 -6.29
C VAL A 93 7.00 2.64 -6.81
N GLN A 94 6.99 1.58 -5.99
CA GLN A 94 7.59 0.28 -6.29
C GLN A 94 6.69 -0.84 -5.77
N PRO A 95 6.71 -2.05 -6.38
CA PRO A 95 5.98 -3.19 -5.86
C PRO A 95 6.33 -3.49 -4.39
N ASP A 96 5.33 -3.86 -3.61
CA ASP A 96 5.50 -4.36 -2.25
C ASP A 96 5.68 -5.90 -2.26
N THR A 97 6.06 -6.48 -1.13
CA THR A 97 6.13 -7.94 -0.94
C THR A 97 4.74 -8.57 -0.88
N ALA A 98 3.72 -7.81 -0.47
CA ALA A 98 2.34 -8.25 -0.46
C ALA A 98 1.70 -8.05 -1.85
N PRO A 99 0.97 -9.06 -2.40
CA PRO A 99 0.32 -8.96 -3.70
C PRO A 99 -0.65 -7.76 -3.79
N GLY A 100 -0.68 -7.13 -4.97
CA GLY A 100 -1.55 -5.98 -5.26
C GLY A 100 -1.25 -4.72 -4.44
N ARG A 101 -0.11 -4.68 -3.74
CA ARG A 101 0.36 -3.52 -2.99
C ARG A 101 1.63 -2.93 -3.61
N TYR A 102 1.72 -1.61 -3.51
CA TYR A 102 2.84 -0.83 -4.04
C TYR A 102 3.25 0.18 -2.98
N ARG A 103 4.48 0.06 -2.48
CA ARG A 103 5.04 1.04 -1.54
C ARG A 103 5.45 2.29 -2.28
N GLY A 104 5.12 3.44 -1.71
CA GLY A 104 5.49 4.72 -2.25
C GLY A 104 6.05 5.68 -1.20
N THR A 105 6.83 6.63 -1.68
CA THR A 105 7.33 7.75 -0.89
C THR A 105 7.03 9.06 -1.60
N ILE A 106 6.64 10.07 -0.84
CA ILE A 106 6.35 11.42 -1.35
C ILE A 106 6.71 12.46 -0.29
N SER A 107 7.11 13.66 -0.72
CA SER A 107 7.33 14.79 0.17
C SER A 107 6.42 15.95 -0.22
N PHE A 108 5.74 16.54 0.77
CA PHE A 108 4.89 17.71 0.58
C PHE A 108 5.55 18.94 1.19
N PRO A 109 5.68 20.06 0.46
CA PRO A 109 6.29 21.27 1.01
C PRO A 109 5.40 21.98 2.03
N ASP A 110 4.09 21.77 1.96
CA ASP A 110 3.09 22.40 2.81
C ASP A 110 1.88 21.48 3.08
N SER A 111 0.95 21.96 3.91
CA SER A 111 -0.34 21.34 4.16
C SER A 111 -1.39 21.75 3.11
N GLY A 112 -2.53 21.06 3.13
CA GLY A 112 -3.69 21.35 2.29
C GLY A 112 -4.10 20.19 1.39
N ASP A 113 -5.19 20.39 0.65
CA ASP A 113 -5.78 19.33 -0.16
C ASP A 113 -4.98 19.08 -1.44
N ARG A 114 -4.57 17.83 -1.61
CA ARG A 114 -3.88 17.36 -2.82
C ARG A 114 -4.85 16.58 -3.68
N GLN A 115 -4.94 16.97 -4.95
CA GLN A 115 -5.53 16.13 -5.96
C GLN A 115 -4.53 15.03 -6.33
N VAL A 116 -4.83 13.80 -5.92
CA VAL A 116 -4.01 12.62 -6.20
C VAL A 116 -4.52 11.97 -7.47
N THR A 117 -3.60 11.65 -8.38
CA THR A 117 -3.87 10.84 -9.56
C THR A 117 -3.07 9.55 -9.43
N VAL A 118 -3.77 8.41 -9.42
CA VAL A 118 -3.16 7.08 -9.49
C VAL A 118 -3.43 6.53 -10.88
N ALA A 119 -2.40 6.06 -11.56
CA ALA A 119 -2.52 5.38 -12.85
C ALA A 119 -1.84 4.02 -12.79
N TRP A 120 -2.36 3.06 -13.55
CA TRP A 120 -1.84 1.70 -13.60
C TRP A 120 -1.92 1.10 -15.00
N ASP A 121 -0.99 0.19 -15.27
CA ASP A 121 -0.87 -0.57 -16.51
C ASP A 121 -0.30 -1.95 -16.19
N GLY A 122 -1.16 -2.98 -16.24
CA GLY A 122 -0.77 -4.33 -15.85
C GLY A 122 -1.70 -5.41 -16.38
N PRO A 123 -1.51 -6.67 -15.93
CA PRO A 123 -2.26 -7.83 -16.40
C PRO A 123 -3.77 -7.72 -16.21
N ALA A 124 -4.21 -7.03 -15.16
CA ALA A 124 -5.63 -6.76 -14.89
C ALA A 124 -6.21 -5.58 -15.70
N GLY A 125 -5.42 -4.99 -16.61
CA GLY A 125 -5.82 -3.89 -17.48
C GLY A 125 -5.16 -2.55 -17.14
N LYS A 126 -5.57 -1.52 -17.87
CA LYS A 126 -5.08 -0.14 -17.72
C LYS A 126 -6.16 0.78 -17.17
N GLY A 127 -5.77 1.72 -16.34
CA GLY A 127 -6.71 2.70 -15.82
C GLY A 127 -6.04 3.84 -15.05
N SER A 128 -6.87 4.80 -14.67
CA SER A 128 -6.48 5.87 -13.78
C SER A 128 -7.68 6.32 -12.94
N THR A 129 -7.40 6.80 -11.75
CA THR A 129 -8.39 7.43 -10.89
C THR A 129 -7.81 8.66 -10.20
N LYS A 130 -8.70 9.57 -9.82
CA LYS A 130 -8.36 10.85 -9.23
C LYS A 130 -9.24 11.13 -8.03
N PHE A 131 -8.64 11.55 -6.92
CA PHE A 131 -9.34 11.86 -5.68
C PHE A 131 -8.54 12.84 -4.84
N ASN A 132 -9.20 13.52 -3.90
CA ASN A 132 -8.54 14.45 -3.00
C ASN A 132 -8.09 13.75 -1.72
N VAL A 133 -6.87 14.08 -1.27
CA VAL A 133 -6.31 13.66 0.02
C VAL A 133 -5.79 14.90 0.76
N PRO A 134 -6.23 15.13 2.00
CA PRO A 134 -5.70 16.21 2.81
C PRO A 134 -4.30 15.88 3.34
N VAL A 135 -3.40 16.87 3.28
CA VAL A 135 -2.11 16.86 3.98
C VAL A 135 -2.26 17.75 5.21
N ARG A 136 -2.02 17.22 6.42
CA ARG A 136 -2.20 17.93 7.69
C ARG A 136 -1.03 17.76 8.63
#